data_AF-A0A955N9C8-F1
#
_entry.id   AF-A0A955N9C8-F1
#
_cell.length_a   1.000
_cell.length_b   1.000
_cell.length_c   1.000
_cell.angle_alpha   90.00
_cell.angle_beta   90.00
_cell.angle_gamma   90.00
#
_symmetry.space_group_name_H-M   'P 1'
#
loop_
_entity.id
_entity.type
_entity.pdbx_description
1 polymer ?
#
loop_
_entity_poly.entity_id
_entity_poly.type
_entity_poly.pdbx_seq_one_letter_code
_entity_poly.pdbx_strand_id
1 'polypeptide(L)'
;MEEIFDQTFPIVLGILLLIFLLGAAFNYFGFLLHQIALFIVGFVAGGALGFAADQGNIVLIVILCIAGGFVAIFAQYLAVFLVGAFLGGLIAGVTMPEPLVILLLGMLGGCVAVSLYRLGIVLITTFFGSTLMLYASLNIYALFSDAPGLASTGFSAYAMRVFALFLESEDMASFRSAMGLDVAFLLAFMFSGVVFQLRRMGSVSKARVASRPGSLVNKGPVEASCYGTGAHALPSTDSVKEVGSRSVAESERTTNGIDATRIAIANQDVFLSVYQERLAIDTVPLAIGSYLVGRGESCDICVKDSALGRAHFTLLVDQDGVWVEDLQSTNGLWFCGDERVDVEQMCLGDWVLAGSTQFLLHDRTNSHV
;
A
#
# COMPACT_ATOMS: atom_id res chain seq x y z
N MET A 1 3.48 -20.18 -32.10
CA MET A 1 3.18 -19.00 -31.24
C MET A 1 1.68 -18.71 -31.21
N GLU A 2 0.99 -18.70 -32.36
CA GLU A 2 -0.49 -18.59 -32.43
C GLU A 2 -1.23 -19.73 -31.68
N GLU A 3 -0.76 -20.97 -31.77
CA GLU A 3 -1.42 -22.14 -31.17
C GLU A 3 -1.36 -22.16 -29.61
N ILE A 4 -0.32 -21.56 -29.03
CA ILE A 4 -0.19 -21.39 -27.58
C ILE A 4 -1.09 -20.24 -27.11
N PHE A 5 -1.18 -19.16 -27.90
CA PHE A 5 -2.04 -18.02 -27.59
C PHE A 5 -3.53 -18.45 -27.52
N ASP A 6 -3.97 -19.34 -28.41
CA ASP A 6 -5.36 -19.78 -28.51
C ASP A 6 -5.80 -20.70 -27.34
N GLN A 7 -4.89 -21.52 -26.80
CA GLN A 7 -5.18 -22.35 -25.61
C GLN A 7 -5.09 -21.58 -24.28
N THR A 8 -4.23 -20.58 -24.20
CA THR A 8 -3.98 -19.83 -22.95
C THR A 8 -4.99 -18.68 -22.76
N PHE A 9 -5.50 -18.11 -23.86
CA PHE A 9 -6.48 -17.02 -23.86
C PHE A 9 -7.75 -17.29 -23.02
N PRO A 10 -8.46 -18.43 -23.14
CA PRO A 10 -9.66 -18.68 -22.33
C PRO A 10 -9.35 -18.85 -20.83
N ILE A 11 -8.16 -19.34 -20.48
CA ILE A 11 -7.71 -19.49 -19.09
C ILE A 11 -7.40 -18.11 -18.49
N VAL A 12 -6.66 -17.28 -19.22
CA VAL A 12 -6.35 -15.89 -18.82
C VAL A 12 -7.63 -15.07 -18.71
N LEU A 13 -8.55 -15.20 -19.67
CA LEU A 13 -9.87 -14.55 -19.62
C LEU A 13 -10.69 -15.03 -18.42
N GLY A 14 -10.65 -16.31 -18.10
CA GLY A 14 -11.32 -16.88 -16.92
C GLY A 14 -10.75 -16.34 -15.60
N ILE A 15 -9.43 -16.21 -15.50
CA ILE A 15 -8.75 -15.63 -14.33
C ILE A 15 -9.09 -14.14 -14.21
N LEU A 16 -9.05 -13.38 -15.30
CA LEU A 16 -9.43 -11.96 -15.30
C LEU A 16 -10.89 -11.77 -14.92
N LEU A 17 -11.81 -12.62 -15.41
CA LEU A 17 -13.22 -12.60 -15.04
C LEU A 17 -13.42 -12.94 -13.55
N LEU A 18 -12.66 -13.91 -13.02
CA LEU A 18 -12.71 -14.27 -11.61
C LEU A 18 -12.23 -13.11 -10.72
N ILE A 19 -11.10 -12.48 -11.09
CA ILE A 19 -10.58 -11.33 -10.34
C ILE A 19 -11.52 -10.12 -10.48
N PHE A 20 -12.17 -9.94 -11.64
CA PHE A 20 -13.24 -8.96 -11.84
C PHE A 20 -14.39 -9.20 -10.86
N LEU A 21 -14.88 -10.44 -10.76
CA LEU A 21 -15.99 -10.80 -9.87
C LEU A 21 -15.62 -10.65 -8.40
N LEU A 22 -14.39 -11.05 -8.01
CA LEU A 22 -13.88 -10.84 -6.65
C LEU A 22 -13.70 -9.36 -6.35
N GLY A 23 -13.14 -8.57 -7.27
CA GLY A 23 -12.95 -7.13 -7.11
C GLY A 23 -14.28 -6.39 -6.98
N ALA A 24 -15.27 -6.74 -7.80
CA ALA A 24 -16.64 -6.23 -7.70
C ALA A 24 -17.27 -6.60 -6.35
N ALA A 25 -17.12 -7.86 -5.91
CA ALA A 25 -17.60 -8.32 -4.62
C ALA A 25 -16.91 -7.60 -3.47
N PHE A 26 -15.58 -7.50 -3.45
CA PHE A 26 -14.82 -6.80 -2.41
C PHE A 26 -15.10 -5.32 -2.37
N ASN A 27 -15.34 -4.66 -3.50
CA ASN A 27 -15.70 -3.26 -3.50
C ASN A 27 -17.12 -3.05 -2.94
N TYR A 28 -18.05 -3.95 -3.29
CA TYR A 28 -19.41 -3.93 -2.78
C TYR A 28 -19.49 -4.25 -1.28
N PHE A 29 -18.82 -5.32 -0.84
CA PHE A 29 -18.73 -5.73 0.56
C PHE A 29 -17.83 -4.79 1.35
N GLY A 30 -16.86 -4.13 0.73
CA GLY A 30 -15.91 -3.23 1.38
C GLY A 30 -16.60 -2.06 2.06
N PHE A 31 -17.64 -1.48 1.45
CA PHE A 31 -18.42 -0.43 2.12
C PHE A 31 -19.18 -0.96 3.33
N LEU A 32 -19.80 -2.13 3.22
CA LEU A 32 -20.48 -2.77 4.35
C LEU A 32 -19.48 -3.11 5.47
N LEU A 33 -18.33 -3.67 5.11
CA LEU A 33 -17.27 -4.05 6.02
C LEU A 33 -16.68 -2.83 6.73
N HIS A 34 -16.50 -1.73 6.00
CA HIS A 34 -16.05 -0.46 6.56
C HIS A 34 -17.06 0.13 7.56
N GLN A 35 -18.36 0.09 7.23
CA GLN A 35 -19.42 0.52 8.15
C GLN A 35 -19.48 -0.38 9.40
N ILE A 36 -19.32 -1.69 9.24
CA ILE A 36 -19.23 -2.63 10.37
C ILE A 36 -17.99 -2.34 11.22
N ALA A 37 -16.83 -2.10 10.60
CA ALA A 37 -15.59 -1.79 11.30
C ALA A 37 -15.71 -0.50 12.13
N LEU A 38 -16.27 0.56 11.55
CA LEU A 38 -16.54 1.81 12.28
C LEU A 38 -17.54 1.62 13.41
N PHE A 39 -18.58 0.82 13.19
CA PHE A 39 -19.52 0.48 14.26
C PHE A 39 -18.81 -0.26 15.41
N ILE A 40 -17.92 -1.21 15.12
CA ILE A 40 -17.15 -1.94 16.13
C ILE A 40 -16.24 -0.99 16.91
N VAL A 41 -15.53 -0.09 16.23
CA VAL A 41 -14.67 0.91 16.90
C VAL A 41 -15.50 1.78 17.84
N GLY A 42 -16.64 2.29 17.37
CA GLY A 42 -17.57 3.05 18.20
C GLY A 42 -18.15 2.22 19.35
N PHE A 43 -18.44 0.95 19.11
CA PHE A 43 -18.97 0.02 20.11
C PHE A 43 -17.98 -0.20 21.25
N VAL A 44 -16.70 -0.42 20.92
CA VAL A 44 -15.63 -0.58 21.92
C VAL A 44 -15.42 0.72 22.70
N ALA A 45 -15.38 1.87 22.02
CA ALA A 45 -15.22 3.17 22.67
C ALA A 45 -16.39 3.49 23.61
N GLY A 46 -17.63 3.22 23.18
CA GLY A 46 -18.83 3.39 23.99
C GLY A 46 -18.84 2.47 25.22
N GLY A 47 -18.40 1.22 25.05
CA GLY A 47 -18.25 0.28 26.16
C GLY A 47 -17.21 0.71 27.18
N ALA A 48 -16.07 1.23 26.73
CA ALA A 48 -15.05 1.81 27.60
C ALA A 48 -15.60 3.00 28.41
N LEU A 49 -16.38 3.88 27.76
CA LEU A 49 -17.03 5.00 28.44
C LEU A 49 -18.06 4.52 29.48
N GLY A 50 -18.87 3.52 29.13
CA GLY A 50 -19.86 2.97 30.05
C GLY A 50 -19.24 2.26 31.26
N PHE A 51 -18.15 1.53 31.03
CA PHE A 51 -17.39 0.90 32.10
C PHE A 51 -16.74 1.93 33.03
N ALA A 52 -16.23 3.04 32.47
CA ALA A 52 -15.70 4.16 33.24
C ALA A 52 -16.78 4.91 34.03
N ALA A 53 -18.02 4.94 33.53
CA ALA A 53 -19.15 5.61 34.19
C ALA A 53 -19.70 4.82 35.38
N ASP A 54 -19.97 3.52 35.21
CA ASP A 54 -20.46 2.64 36.28
C ASP A 54 -20.18 1.17 35.95
N GLN A 55 -19.21 0.58 36.67
CA GLN A 55 -18.77 -0.81 36.46
C GLN A 55 -19.84 -1.85 36.82
N GLY A 56 -20.81 -1.50 37.68
CA GLY A 56 -21.86 -2.42 38.14
C GLY A 56 -23.09 -2.46 37.23
N ASN A 57 -23.23 -1.50 36.31
CA ASN A 57 -24.45 -1.32 35.53
C ASN A 57 -24.29 -1.84 34.09
N ILE A 58 -24.49 -3.15 33.93
CA ILE A 58 -24.39 -3.84 32.63
C ILE A 58 -25.33 -3.22 31.58
N VAL A 59 -26.51 -2.77 31.99
CA VAL A 59 -27.50 -2.15 31.09
C VAL A 59 -26.94 -0.84 30.51
N LEU A 60 -26.34 0.01 31.34
CA LEU A 60 -25.71 1.25 30.91
C LEU A 60 -24.56 0.98 29.92
N ILE A 61 -23.69 0.00 30.23
CA ILE A 61 -22.56 -0.37 29.37
C ILE A 61 -23.06 -0.79 27.98
N VAL A 62 -24.06 -1.67 27.91
CA VAL A 62 -24.61 -2.14 26.62
C VAL A 62 -25.24 -0.98 25.82
N ILE A 63 -25.98 -0.09 26.47
CA ILE A 63 -26.56 1.09 25.82
C ILE A 63 -25.46 1.97 25.22
N LEU A 64 -24.39 2.24 25.98
CA LEU A 64 -23.31 3.09 25.52
C LEU A 64 -22.47 2.43 24.42
N CYS A 65 -22.28 1.10 24.43
CA CYS A 65 -21.69 0.39 23.30
C CYS A 65 -22.49 0.62 22.01
N ILE A 66 -23.81 0.37 22.04
CA ILE A 66 -24.65 0.52 20.85
C ILE A 66 -24.66 1.99 20.39
N ALA A 67 -24.83 2.92 21.32
CA ALA A 67 -24.81 4.36 21.03
C ALA A 67 -23.47 4.79 20.42
N GLY A 68 -22.34 4.34 20.97
CA GLY A 68 -21.01 4.62 20.44
C GLY A 68 -20.84 4.17 18.99
N GLY A 69 -21.34 2.98 18.65
CA GLY A 69 -21.34 2.49 17.26
C GLY A 69 -22.10 3.41 16.30
N PHE A 70 -23.30 3.86 16.67
CA PHE A 70 -24.07 4.81 15.86
C PHE A 70 -23.43 6.19 15.80
N VAL A 71 -22.83 6.67 16.90
CA VAL A 71 -22.11 7.95 16.93
C VAL A 71 -20.90 7.92 16.00
N ALA A 72 -20.16 6.82 15.94
CA ALA A 72 -19.02 6.68 15.02
C ALA A 72 -19.45 6.78 13.55
N ILE A 73 -20.54 6.09 13.17
CA ILE A 73 -21.12 6.20 11.83
C ILE A 73 -21.61 7.62 11.54
N PHE A 74 -22.32 8.23 12.49
CA PHE A 74 -22.79 9.61 12.34
C PHE A 74 -21.63 10.59 12.17
N ALA A 75 -20.57 10.45 12.97
CA ALA A 75 -19.37 11.28 12.91
C ALA A 75 -18.66 11.19 11.55
N GLN A 76 -18.63 10.01 10.93
CA GLN A 76 -18.11 9.84 9.56
C GLN A 76 -18.92 10.67 8.55
N TYR A 77 -20.24 10.55 8.55
CA TYR A 77 -21.09 11.31 7.63
C TYR A 77 -21.01 12.82 7.89
N LEU A 78 -20.91 13.23 9.16
CA LEU A 78 -20.70 14.62 9.53
C LEU A 78 -19.36 15.14 9.02
N ALA A 79 -18.28 14.36 9.14
CA ALA A 79 -16.96 14.74 8.63
C ALA A 79 -17.00 14.96 7.10
N VAL A 80 -17.65 14.06 6.36
CA VAL A 80 -17.83 14.21 4.90
C VAL A 80 -18.66 15.46 4.57
N PHE A 81 -19.74 15.71 5.33
CA PHE A 81 -20.54 16.92 5.17
C PHE A 81 -19.71 18.18 5.39
N LEU A 82 -18.91 18.24 6.46
CA LEU A 82 -18.09 19.39 6.80
C LEU A 82 -17.02 19.67 5.73
N VAL A 83 -16.36 18.63 5.22
CA VAL A 83 -15.40 18.76 4.11
C VAL A 83 -16.09 19.30 2.86
N GLY A 84 -17.23 18.73 2.48
CA GLY A 84 -18.02 19.22 1.35
C GLY A 84 -18.49 20.66 1.54
N ALA A 85 -18.88 21.02 2.76
CA ALA A 85 -19.34 22.36 3.07
C ALA A 85 -18.23 23.40 3.03
N PHE A 86 -17.03 23.03 3.48
CA PHE A 86 -15.84 23.85 3.36
C PHE A 86 -15.47 24.09 1.90
N LEU A 87 -15.43 23.04 1.07
CA LEU A 87 -15.14 23.15 -0.37
C LEU A 87 -16.18 23.99 -1.12
N GLY A 88 -17.47 23.78 -0.85
CA GLY A 88 -18.55 24.58 -1.43
C GLY A 88 -18.47 26.05 -1.02
N GLY A 89 -18.17 26.32 0.24
CA GLY A 89 -17.96 27.67 0.76
C GLY A 89 -16.73 28.36 0.15
N LEU A 90 -15.65 27.62 -0.10
CA LEU A 90 -14.43 28.16 -0.74
C LEU A 90 -14.72 28.60 -2.18
N ILE A 91 -15.41 27.75 -2.97
CA ILE A 91 -15.83 28.09 -4.34
C ILE A 91 -16.75 29.33 -4.33
N ALA A 92 -17.70 29.39 -3.39
CA ALA A 92 -18.58 30.53 -3.23
C ALA A 92 -17.80 31.81 -2.86
N GLY A 93 -16.85 31.73 -1.93
CA GLY A 93 -16.04 32.87 -1.50
C GLY A 93 -15.20 33.49 -2.61
N VAL A 94 -14.75 32.68 -3.58
CA VAL A 94 -13.99 33.15 -4.75
C VAL A 94 -14.91 33.78 -5.81
N THR A 95 -16.14 33.30 -5.95
CA THR A 95 -17.07 33.72 -7.02
C THR A 95 -18.00 34.85 -6.60
N MET A 96 -18.54 34.79 -5.38
CA MET A 96 -19.53 35.70 -4.81
C MET A 96 -19.31 35.82 -3.29
N PRO A 97 -18.55 36.81 -2.79
CA PRO A 97 -18.09 36.88 -1.39
C PRO A 97 -19.17 37.31 -0.38
N GLU A 98 -20.46 37.13 -0.70
CA GLU A 98 -21.56 37.42 0.22
C GLU A 98 -21.66 36.35 1.31
N PRO A 99 -21.70 36.70 2.61
CA PRO A 99 -21.60 35.73 3.70
C PRO A 99 -22.75 34.72 3.70
N LEU A 100 -23.96 35.15 3.33
CA LEU A 100 -25.12 34.27 3.18
C LEU A 100 -24.95 33.28 2.01
N VAL A 101 -24.37 33.74 0.90
CA VAL A 101 -24.13 32.91 -0.29
C VAL A 101 -23.09 31.84 0.01
N ILE A 102 -22.02 32.20 0.72
CA ILE A 102 -20.97 31.26 1.18
C ILE A 102 -21.57 30.18 2.07
N LEU A 103 -22.42 30.56 3.04
CA LEU A 103 -23.06 29.59 3.94
C LEU A 103 -23.99 28.64 3.17
N LEU A 104 -24.83 29.16 2.28
CA LEU A 104 -25.80 28.37 1.53
C LEU A 104 -25.13 27.41 0.53
N LEU A 105 -24.15 27.88 -0.24
CA LEU A 105 -23.37 27.05 -1.15
C LEU A 105 -22.48 26.05 -0.40
N GLY A 106 -21.99 26.42 0.78
CA GLY A 106 -21.35 25.48 1.70
C GLY A 106 -22.31 24.36 2.11
N MET A 107 -23.48 24.68 2.69
CA MET A 107 -24.47 23.66 3.06
C MET A 107 -24.87 22.76 1.88
N LEU A 108 -25.05 23.35 0.69
CA LEU A 108 -25.31 22.60 -0.54
C LEU A 108 -24.14 21.66 -0.90
N GLY A 109 -22.91 22.16 -0.84
CA GLY A 109 -21.70 21.37 -1.07
C GLY A 109 -21.56 20.19 -0.10
N GLY A 110 -21.89 20.39 1.18
CA GLY A 110 -21.93 19.33 2.18
C GLY A 110 -22.96 18.25 1.87
N CYS A 111 -24.20 18.64 1.51
CA CYS A 111 -25.25 17.72 1.10
C CYS A 111 -24.87 16.91 -0.16
N VAL A 112 -24.27 17.58 -1.14
CA VAL A 112 -23.77 16.94 -2.36
C VAL A 112 -22.65 15.94 -2.04
N ALA A 113 -21.68 16.33 -1.20
CA ALA A 113 -20.58 15.45 -0.79
C ALA A 113 -21.08 14.18 -0.07
N VAL A 114 -22.02 14.31 0.87
CA VAL A 114 -22.62 13.14 1.54
C VAL A 114 -23.38 12.25 0.55
N SER A 115 -24.13 12.85 -0.37
CA SER A 115 -24.89 12.12 -1.40
C SER A 115 -23.97 11.35 -2.35
N LEU A 116 -22.84 11.95 -2.72
CA LEU A 116 -21.86 11.35 -3.61
C LEU A 116 -20.87 10.43 -2.89
N TYR A 117 -20.75 10.49 -1.57
CA TYR A 117 -19.73 9.75 -0.80
C TYR A 117 -19.66 8.26 -1.16
N ARG A 118 -20.82 7.60 -1.15
CA ARG A 118 -20.90 6.17 -1.45
C ARG A 118 -20.52 5.85 -2.89
N LEU A 119 -20.93 6.70 -3.84
CA LEU A 119 -20.57 6.57 -5.24
C LEU A 119 -19.07 6.84 -5.46
N GLY A 120 -18.55 7.89 -4.84
CA GLY A 120 -17.17 8.33 -4.93
C GLY A 120 -16.19 7.29 -4.42
N ILE A 121 -16.46 6.66 -3.27
CA ILE A 121 -15.62 5.55 -2.79
C ILE A 121 -15.57 4.43 -3.81
N VAL A 122 -16.72 3.98 -4.31
CA VAL A 122 -16.78 2.88 -5.29
C VAL A 122 -16.01 3.24 -6.56
N LEU A 123 -16.15 4.48 -7.05
CA LEU A 123 -15.42 4.95 -8.22
C LEU A 123 -13.90 4.96 -7.97
N ILE A 124 -13.47 5.52 -6.84
CA ILE A 124 -12.06 5.62 -6.46
C ILE A 124 -11.45 4.23 -6.31
N THR A 125 -12.06 3.35 -5.52
CA THR A 125 -11.54 1.99 -5.27
C THR A 125 -11.56 1.13 -6.53
N THR A 126 -12.57 1.28 -7.39
CA THR A 126 -12.59 0.60 -8.71
C THR A 126 -11.47 1.13 -9.59
N PHE A 127 -11.30 2.45 -9.69
CA PHE A 127 -10.24 3.06 -10.49
C PHE A 127 -8.86 2.57 -10.03
N PHE A 128 -8.54 2.68 -8.74
CA PHE A 128 -7.27 2.21 -8.20
C PHE A 128 -7.07 0.70 -8.37
N GLY A 129 -8.12 -0.11 -8.14
CA GLY A 129 -8.06 -1.55 -8.34
C GLY A 129 -7.81 -1.94 -9.81
N SER A 130 -8.50 -1.29 -10.75
CA SER A 130 -8.30 -1.49 -12.19
C SER A 130 -6.91 -1.05 -12.64
N THR A 131 -6.39 0.08 -12.14
CA THR A 131 -5.03 0.54 -12.45
C THR A 131 -3.98 -0.44 -11.90
N LEU A 132 -4.18 -0.98 -10.70
CA LEU A 132 -3.27 -1.98 -10.12
C LEU A 132 -3.32 -3.31 -10.89
N MET A 133 -4.49 -3.74 -11.33
CA MET A 133 -4.67 -4.91 -12.19
C MET A 133 -3.97 -4.74 -13.54
N LEU A 134 -4.17 -3.59 -14.20
CA LEU A 134 -3.48 -3.27 -15.45
C LEU A 134 -1.96 -3.28 -15.27
N TYR A 135 -1.47 -2.71 -14.17
CA TYR A 135 -0.06 -2.76 -13.80
C TYR A 135 0.46 -4.20 -13.64
N ALA A 136 -0.28 -5.05 -12.92
CA ALA A 136 0.10 -6.46 -12.75
C ALA A 136 0.11 -7.23 -14.07
N SER A 137 -0.95 -7.08 -14.89
CA SER A 137 -1.07 -7.74 -16.19
C SER A 137 0.05 -7.34 -17.16
N LEU A 138 0.42 -6.06 -17.20
CA LEU A 138 1.50 -5.56 -18.04
C LEU A 138 2.88 -6.06 -17.57
N ASN A 139 3.12 -6.14 -16.26
CA ASN A 139 4.37 -6.72 -15.74
C ASN A 139 4.46 -8.22 -16.03
N ILE A 140 3.35 -8.95 -15.92
CA ILE A 140 3.29 -10.36 -16.32
C ILE A 140 3.58 -10.50 -17.82
N TYR A 141 2.96 -9.66 -18.66
CA TYR A 141 3.23 -9.66 -20.10
C TYR A 141 4.71 -9.36 -20.41
N ALA A 142 5.31 -8.35 -19.77
CA ALA A 142 6.72 -8.03 -19.93
C ALA A 142 7.64 -9.18 -19.51
N LEU A 143 7.28 -9.92 -18.45
CA LEU A 143 7.99 -11.11 -17.99
C LEU A 143 7.99 -12.23 -19.04
N PHE A 144 6.92 -12.37 -19.83
CA PHE A 144 6.75 -13.42 -20.83
C PHE A 144 7.14 -13.02 -22.26
N SER A 145 7.41 -11.74 -22.51
CA SER A 145 7.61 -11.21 -23.87
C SER A 145 9.06 -10.78 -24.17
N ASP A 146 10.03 -11.08 -23.30
CA ASP A 146 11.41 -10.59 -23.40
C ASP A 146 11.50 -9.08 -23.70
N ALA A 147 10.53 -8.30 -23.19
CA ALA A 147 10.40 -6.87 -23.44
C ALA A 147 11.09 -6.10 -22.30
N PRO A 148 12.37 -5.68 -22.42
CA PRO A 148 13.19 -5.25 -21.28
C PRO A 148 12.86 -3.84 -20.79
N GLY A 149 11.84 -3.19 -21.36
CA GLY A 149 11.62 -1.75 -21.23
C GLY A 149 10.61 -1.32 -20.14
N LEU A 150 9.82 -2.24 -19.59
CA LEU A 150 8.71 -1.88 -18.68
C LEU A 150 9.07 -1.92 -17.18
N ALA A 151 10.23 -2.43 -16.80
CA ALA A 151 10.66 -2.40 -15.40
C ALA A 151 11.07 -0.98 -15.00
N SER A 152 10.20 -0.26 -14.27
CA SER A 152 10.56 1.01 -13.64
C SER A 152 10.28 0.96 -12.14
N THR A 153 11.19 1.54 -11.36
CA THR A 153 11.24 1.50 -9.89
C THR A 153 10.17 2.36 -9.18
N GLY A 154 9.32 3.07 -9.93
CA GLY A 154 8.25 3.90 -9.35
C GLY A 154 7.01 4.04 -10.24
N PHE A 155 5.83 4.11 -9.62
CA PHE A 155 4.53 4.18 -10.30
C PHE A 155 4.41 5.36 -11.27
N SER A 156 4.98 6.53 -10.94
CA SER A 156 4.93 7.73 -11.79
C SER A 156 5.78 7.60 -13.05
N ALA A 157 7.01 7.10 -12.91
CA ALA A 157 7.91 6.82 -14.03
C ALA A 157 7.31 5.74 -14.94
N TYR A 158 6.66 4.73 -14.36
CA TYR A 158 5.94 3.69 -15.07
C TYR A 158 4.77 4.25 -15.89
N ALA A 159 3.90 5.04 -15.26
CA ALA A 159 2.72 5.63 -15.90
C ALA A 159 3.11 6.52 -17.09
N MET A 160 4.16 7.33 -16.93
CA MET A 160 4.69 8.16 -18.01
C MET A 160 5.29 7.34 -19.16
N ARG A 161 5.92 6.20 -18.87
CA ARG A 161 6.50 5.31 -19.89
C ARG A 161 5.44 4.54 -20.67
N VAL A 162 4.40 4.05 -19.99
CA VAL A 162 3.22 3.46 -20.64
C VAL A 162 2.51 4.50 -21.51
N PHE A 163 2.38 5.74 -21.02
CA PHE A 163 1.79 6.83 -21.78
C PHE A 163 2.66 7.26 -22.97
N ALA A 164 3.98 7.24 -22.84
CA ALA A 164 4.92 7.51 -23.94
C ALA A 164 4.88 6.40 -25.00
N LEU A 165 4.89 5.13 -24.59
CA LEU A 165 4.71 3.98 -25.49
C LEU A 165 3.37 4.03 -26.22
N PHE A 166 2.31 4.47 -25.54
CA PHE A 166 0.99 4.72 -26.11
C PHE A 166 1.01 5.80 -27.20
N LEU A 167 1.87 6.81 -27.08
CA LEU A 167 2.02 7.90 -28.06
C LEU A 167 2.98 7.54 -29.21
N GLU A 168 3.90 6.59 -29.03
CA GLU A 168 5.01 6.32 -29.99
C GLU A 168 4.83 5.09 -30.90
N SER A 169 3.97 4.11 -30.59
CA SER A 169 3.97 2.84 -31.34
C SER A 169 3.03 2.78 -32.57
N GLU A 170 3.55 2.35 -33.73
CA GLU A 170 2.77 2.00 -34.94
C GLU A 170 2.09 0.60 -34.87
N ASP A 171 2.51 -0.28 -33.95
CA ASP A 171 1.98 -1.65 -33.76
C ASP A 171 0.67 -1.69 -32.93
N MET A 172 -0.34 -0.98 -33.44
CA MET A 172 -1.60 -0.68 -32.76
C MET A 172 -2.61 -1.84 -32.66
N ALA A 173 -2.42 -2.98 -33.34
CA ALA A 173 -3.48 -3.98 -33.46
C ALA A 173 -3.69 -4.80 -32.18
N SER A 174 -2.61 -5.34 -31.61
CA SER A 174 -2.61 -6.19 -30.42
C SER A 174 -2.81 -5.38 -29.13
N PHE A 175 -2.29 -4.16 -29.11
CA PHE A 175 -2.43 -3.26 -27.96
C PHE A 175 -3.83 -2.65 -27.88
N ARG A 176 -4.46 -2.30 -29.03
CA ARG A 176 -5.87 -1.83 -29.07
C ARG A 176 -6.87 -2.92 -28.69
N SER A 177 -6.62 -4.19 -29.00
CA SER A 177 -7.54 -5.27 -28.62
C SER A 177 -7.51 -5.54 -27.11
N ALA A 178 -6.32 -5.53 -26.49
CA ALA A 178 -6.16 -5.62 -25.03
C ALA A 178 -6.74 -4.39 -24.30
N MET A 179 -6.42 -3.17 -24.75
CA MET A 179 -7.01 -1.94 -24.20
C MET A 179 -8.51 -1.84 -24.43
N GLY A 180 -9.01 -2.30 -25.57
CA GLY A 180 -10.45 -2.32 -25.86
C GLY A 180 -11.20 -3.18 -24.86
N LEU A 181 -10.60 -4.30 -24.45
CA LEU A 181 -11.12 -5.17 -23.40
C LEU A 181 -11.11 -4.48 -22.02
N ASP A 182 -10.00 -3.84 -21.66
CA ASP A 182 -9.85 -3.19 -20.35
C ASP A 182 -10.70 -1.92 -20.19
N VAL A 183 -10.80 -1.11 -21.25
CA VAL A 183 -11.72 0.04 -21.31
C VAL A 183 -13.17 -0.44 -21.31
N ALA A 184 -13.49 -1.53 -22.00
CA ALA A 184 -14.82 -2.14 -21.92
C ALA A 184 -15.13 -2.65 -20.51
N PHE A 185 -14.17 -3.25 -19.81
CA PHE A 185 -14.32 -3.67 -18.41
C PHE A 185 -14.46 -2.47 -17.48
N LEU A 186 -13.67 -1.41 -17.65
CA LEU A 186 -13.78 -0.17 -16.89
C LEU A 186 -15.16 0.47 -17.08
N LEU A 187 -15.62 0.58 -18.33
CA LEU A 187 -16.94 1.11 -18.66
C LEU A 187 -18.05 0.20 -18.12
N ALA A 188 -17.88 -1.13 -18.17
CA ALA A 188 -18.83 -2.08 -17.59
C ALA A 188 -18.83 -2.02 -16.04
N PHE A 189 -17.71 -1.75 -15.39
CA PHE A 189 -17.61 -1.53 -13.95
C PHE A 189 -18.31 -0.24 -13.54
N MET A 190 -18.01 0.86 -14.24
CA MET A 190 -18.66 2.15 -14.08
C MET A 190 -20.18 2.01 -14.28
N PHE A 191 -20.59 1.33 -15.35
CA PHE A 191 -22.00 1.18 -15.71
C PHE A 191 -22.73 0.21 -14.79
N SER A 192 -22.14 -0.92 -14.39
CA SER A 192 -22.77 -1.86 -13.44
C SER A 192 -22.88 -1.26 -12.04
N GLY A 193 -21.83 -0.55 -11.58
CA GLY A 193 -21.83 0.18 -10.32
C GLY A 193 -22.92 1.27 -10.29
N VAL A 194 -23.07 2.02 -11.38
CA VAL A 194 -24.11 3.07 -11.52
C VAL A 194 -25.51 2.46 -11.66
N VAL A 195 -25.72 1.48 -12.55
CA VAL A 195 -27.03 0.86 -12.82
C VAL A 195 -27.59 0.14 -11.59
N PHE A 196 -26.76 -0.60 -10.85
CA PHE A 196 -27.22 -1.30 -9.65
C PHE A 196 -27.59 -0.33 -8.52
N GLN A 197 -26.91 0.82 -8.43
CA GLN A 197 -27.25 1.87 -7.47
C GLN A 197 -28.54 2.62 -7.84
N LEU A 198 -28.77 2.90 -9.13
CA LEU A 198 -30.04 3.47 -9.62
C LEU A 198 -31.23 2.53 -9.38
N ARG A 199 -31.02 1.21 -9.50
CA ARG A 199 -32.06 0.19 -9.27
C ARG A 199 -32.51 0.11 -7.81
N ARG A 200 -31.61 0.41 -6.85
CA ARG A 200 -31.94 0.44 -5.41
C ARG A 200 -32.74 1.68 -5.02
N MET A 201 -32.54 2.82 -5.68
CA MET A 201 -33.37 4.02 -5.50
C MET A 201 -34.80 3.83 -6.00
N GLY A 202 -35.01 3.02 -7.05
CA GLY A 202 -36.35 2.66 -7.55
C GLY A 202 -37.14 1.68 -6.66
N SER A 203 -36.51 1.05 -5.67
CA SER A 203 -37.13 0.02 -4.83
C SER A 203 -37.65 0.54 -3.47
N VAL A 204 -37.85 1.85 -3.32
CA VAL A 204 -38.47 2.45 -2.10
C VAL A 204 -39.98 2.67 -2.25
N SER A 205 -40.58 2.41 -3.42
CA SER A 205 -42.05 2.46 -3.57
C SER A 205 -42.67 1.07 -3.48
N LYS A 206 -42.91 0.61 -2.24
CA LYS A 206 -44.02 -0.28 -1.84
C LYS A 206 -43.94 -0.65 -0.34
N ALA A 207 -43.77 0.34 0.54
CA ALA A 207 -44.17 0.16 1.93
C ALA A 207 -45.69 0.36 2.01
N ARG A 208 -46.37 -0.77 2.10
CA ARG A 208 -47.82 -0.96 2.16
C ARG A 208 -48.44 -0.16 3.31
N VAL A 209 -49.42 0.68 2.99
CA VAL A 209 -50.39 1.25 3.93
C VAL A 209 -51.11 0.11 4.66
N ALA A 210 -51.00 0.06 5.98
CA ALA A 210 -51.91 -0.70 6.85
C ALA A 210 -52.04 -0.03 8.23
N SER A 211 -53.16 0.68 8.40
CA SER A 211 -54.01 0.82 9.61
C SER A 211 -53.43 1.12 11.01
N ARG A 212 -53.79 2.33 11.49
CA ARG A 212 -53.97 2.91 12.85
C ARG A 212 -54.63 1.98 13.92
N PRO A 213 -54.93 2.46 15.17
CA PRO A 213 -54.16 3.20 16.20
C PRO A 213 -54.35 2.59 17.62
N GLY A 214 -53.61 3.06 18.64
CA GLY A 214 -53.89 2.68 20.04
C GLY A 214 -53.10 3.47 21.08
N SER A 215 -53.81 4.31 21.82
CA SER A 215 -53.42 5.17 22.94
C SER A 215 -52.76 4.44 24.13
N LEU A 216 -51.82 5.08 24.84
CA LEU A 216 -52.02 5.56 26.21
C LEU A 216 -50.71 5.93 26.94
N VAL A 217 -50.86 6.93 27.81
CA VAL A 217 -50.11 7.26 29.02
C VAL A 217 -49.04 8.36 28.94
N ASN A 218 -49.54 9.51 29.37
CA ASN A 218 -48.91 10.73 29.85
C ASN A 218 -48.17 10.50 31.18
N LYS A 219 -47.04 11.19 31.40
CA LYS A 219 -46.60 11.75 32.70
C LYS A 219 -45.23 12.45 32.55
N GLY A 220 -45.24 13.78 32.53
CA GLY A 220 -44.23 14.57 33.25
C GLY A 220 -44.67 14.76 34.71
N PRO A 221 -44.09 15.69 35.49
CA PRO A 221 -42.97 16.61 35.21
C PRO A 221 -41.88 16.56 36.31
N VAL A 222 -40.87 17.45 36.26
CA VAL A 222 -40.44 18.36 37.37
C VAL A 222 -39.03 18.92 37.09
N GLU A 223 -38.94 20.24 37.30
CA GLU A 223 -37.79 21.14 37.24
C GLU A 223 -36.84 21.03 38.46
N ALA A 224 -35.57 21.45 38.27
CA ALA A 224 -34.69 22.23 39.19
C ALA A 224 -33.31 22.32 38.48
N SER A 225 -32.75 23.46 38.03
CA SER A 225 -32.43 24.75 38.65
C SER A 225 -31.58 24.65 39.93
N CYS A 226 -30.28 24.94 39.84
CA CYS A 226 -29.58 26.03 40.56
C CYS A 226 -28.04 25.93 40.46
N TYR A 227 -27.41 27.08 40.14
CA TYR A 227 -26.10 27.66 40.55
C TYR A 227 -24.85 26.74 40.68
N GLY A 228 -23.62 27.10 40.28
CA GLY A 228 -23.00 28.41 40.04
C GLY A 228 -21.57 28.40 40.59
N THR A 229 -20.68 29.22 39.99
CA THR A 229 -19.43 29.81 40.54
C THR A 229 -18.17 28.95 40.80
N GLY A 230 -17.12 29.20 39.99
CA GLY A 230 -16.00 30.07 40.38
C GLY A 230 -14.60 29.47 40.65
N ALA A 231 -13.58 30.25 40.21
CA ALA A 231 -12.13 30.27 40.53
C ALA A 231 -11.20 29.38 39.67
N HIS A 232 -10.41 29.93 38.73
CA HIS A 232 -9.16 30.75 38.81
C HIS A 232 -7.84 29.97 39.06
N ALA A 233 -6.91 30.18 38.11
CA ALA A 233 -5.44 30.38 38.26
C ALA A 233 -4.49 29.30 37.69
N LEU A 234 -3.83 29.68 36.57
CA LEU A 234 -2.46 29.36 36.12
C LEU A 234 -1.42 30.12 37.00
N PRO A 235 -0.08 29.90 36.97
CA PRO A 235 0.75 29.67 35.76
C PRO A 235 2.09 28.88 35.88
N SER A 236 2.79 28.82 34.72
CA SER A 236 4.26 28.81 34.46
C SER A 236 5.08 27.56 34.80
N THR A 237 6.18 27.18 34.13
CA THR A 237 6.89 27.47 32.86
C THR A 237 7.98 26.37 32.79
N ASP A 238 8.45 25.97 31.61
CA ASP A 238 9.88 26.04 31.23
C ASP A 238 10.23 25.18 30.00
N SER A 239 11.08 25.78 29.20
CA SER A 239 11.57 25.42 27.88
C SER A 239 12.97 24.82 27.94
N VAL A 240 13.29 23.85 27.08
CA VAL A 240 14.66 23.68 26.55
C VAL A 240 14.61 23.24 25.07
N LYS A 241 15.40 23.94 24.26
CA LYS A 241 15.75 23.68 22.85
C LYS A 241 16.89 22.67 22.78
N GLU A 242 16.97 21.89 21.70
CA GLU A 242 18.27 21.55 21.13
C GLU A 242 18.22 21.37 19.60
N VAL A 243 19.33 21.74 18.97
CA VAL A 243 19.59 21.95 17.55
C VAL A 243 20.27 20.69 16.98
N GLY A 244 19.98 20.34 15.72
CA GLY A 244 20.25 19.02 15.16
C GLY A 244 21.61 18.79 14.50
N SER A 245 21.76 17.62 13.88
CA SER A 245 22.78 17.32 12.87
C SER A 245 22.59 15.93 12.23
N ARG A 246 22.64 15.90 10.89
CA ARG A 246 23.20 14.89 9.97
C ARG A 246 22.76 13.40 10.02
N SER A 247 22.21 13.00 8.86
CA SER A 247 22.18 11.68 8.19
C SER A 247 21.74 10.44 8.99
N VAL A 248 20.48 10.07 8.77
CA VAL A 248 19.71 8.96 9.35
C VAL A 248 20.01 7.59 8.67
N ALA A 249 20.92 7.51 7.69
CA ALA A 249 21.08 6.31 6.87
C ALA A 249 22.10 5.27 7.38
N GLU A 250 22.94 5.60 8.37
CA GLU A 250 24.10 4.77 8.72
C GLU A 250 23.93 3.96 10.02
N SER A 251 22.80 4.14 10.72
CA SER A 251 22.61 3.62 12.09
C SER A 251 21.68 2.39 12.18
N GLU A 252 21.20 1.84 11.07
CA GLU A 252 20.25 0.70 11.07
C GLU A 252 20.87 -0.67 10.73
N ARG A 253 22.19 -0.78 10.50
CA ARG A 253 22.88 -2.09 10.50
C ARG A 253 23.01 -2.59 11.93
N THR A 254 21.97 -3.29 12.40
CA THR A 254 21.88 -3.74 13.79
C THR A 254 23.08 -4.62 14.19
N THR A 255 23.62 -4.40 15.38
CA THR A 255 24.67 -5.23 16.02
C THR A 255 24.37 -6.74 15.92
N ASN A 256 23.07 -7.08 15.93
CA ASN A 256 22.55 -8.44 15.77
C ASN A 256 22.95 -9.11 14.45
N GLY A 257 23.03 -8.38 13.33
CA GLY A 257 23.39 -8.95 12.03
C GLY A 257 24.87 -9.34 11.92
N ILE A 258 25.73 -8.51 12.51
CA ILE A 258 27.18 -8.77 12.57
C ILE A 258 27.47 -9.97 13.47
N ASP A 259 26.80 -10.03 14.64
CA ASP A 259 26.97 -11.16 15.57
C ASP A 259 26.47 -12.49 14.97
N ALA A 260 25.35 -12.48 14.24
CA ALA A 260 24.85 -13.65 13.53
C ALA A 260 25.83 -14.14 12.43
N THR A 261 26.42 -13.21 11.68
CA THR A 261 27.42 -13.53 10.65
C THR A 261 28.66 -14.18 11.26
N ARG A 262 29.17 -13.65 12.38
CA ARG A 262 30.31 -14.25 13.11
C ARG A 262 30.02 -15.67 13.59
N ILE A 263 28.82 -15.91 14.11
CA ILE A 263 28.39 -17.25 14.55
C ILE A 263 28.35 -18.22 13.37
N ALA A 264 27.84 -17.80 12.21
CA ALA A 264 27.80 -18.64 11.01
C ALA A 264 29.20 -18.96 10.49
N ILE A 265 30.14 -17.99 10.51
CA ILE A 265 31.55 -18.22 10.13
C ILE A 265 32.19 -19.24 11.07
N ALA A 266 31.98 -19.11 12.38
CA ALA A 266 32.52 -20.05 13.38
C ALA A 266 32.01 -21.49 13.16
N ASN A 267 30.78 -21.64 12.65
CA ASN A 267 30.17 -22.94 12.32
C ASN A 267 30.49 -23.43 10.90
N GLN A 268 31.23 -22.67 10.09
CA GLN A 268 31.50 -22.96 8.67
C GLN A 268 30.23 -23.11 7.82
N ASP A 269 29.17 -22.38 8.18
CA ASP A 269 27.86 -22.44 7.55
C ASP A 269 27.57 -21.18 6.73
N VAL A 270 28.57 -20.60 6.07
CA VAL A 270 28.44 -19.39 5.24
C VAL A 270 28.58 -19.74 3.77
N PHE A 271 27.63 -19.26 2.95
CA PHE A 271 27.56 -19.53 1.53
C PHE A 271 27.38 -18.24 0.74
N LEU A 272 28.01 -18.18 -0.42
CA LEU A 272 27.80 -17.15 -1.42
C LEU A 272 27.03 -17.74 -2.59
N SER A 273 25.78 -17.33 -2.75
CA SER A 273 24.97 -17.71 -3.91
C SER A 273 25.07 -16.68 -5.01
N VAL A 274 25.32 -17.15 -6.23
CA VAL A 274 25.51 -16.35 -7.43
C VAL A 274 24.24 -16.43 -8.28
N TYR A 275 23.68 -15.26 -8.60
CA TYR A 275 22.46 -15.12 -9.38
C TYR A 275 22.72 -14.35 -10.67
N GLN A 276 22.22 -14.87 -11.79
CA GLN A 276 22.13 -14.19 -13.08
C GLN A 276 20.70 -14.30 -13.60
N GLU A 277 20.14 -13.20 -14.09
CA GLU A 277 18.76 -13.17 -14.62
C GLU A 277 17.72 -13.80 -13.66
N ARG A 278 17.94 -13.63 -12.34
CA ARG A 278 17.13 -14.20 -11.24
C ARG A 278 17.18 -15.73 -11.09
N LEU A 279 18.10 -16.42 -11.76
CA LEU A 279 18.38 -17.83 -11.55
C LEU A 279 19.66 -17.98 -10.69
N ALA A 280 19.58 -18.80 -9.64
CA ALA A 280 20.77 -19.23 -8.90
C ALA A 280 21.60 -20.15 -9.81
N ILE A 281 22.80 -19.71 -10.17
CA ILE A 281 23.69 -20.42 -11.09
C ILE A 281 24.80 -21.18 -10.38
N ASP A 282 25.21 -20.73 -9.19
CA ASP A 282 26.22 -21.38 -8.38
C ASP A 282 26.06 -21.00 -6.90
N THR A 283 26.51 -21.87 -6.00
CA THR A 283 26.55 -21.60 -4.56
C THR A 283 27.88 -22.10 -4.01
N VAL A 284 28.70 -21.18 -3.54
CA VAL A 284 30.07 -21.46 -3.08
C VAL A 284 30.11 -21.42 -1.55
N PRO A 285 30.53 -22.50 -0.86
CA PRO A 285 30.80 -22.43 0.57
C PRO A 285 32.03 -21.56 0.84
N LEU A 286 31.91 -20.65 1.80
CA LEU A 286 32.98 -19.72 2.18
C LEU A 286 33.64 -20.16 3.48
N ALA A 287 34.94 -20.41 3.42
CA ALA A 287 35.80 -20.60 4.58
C ALA A 287 36.60 -19.33 4.87
N ILE A 288 37.25 -19.24 6.04
CA ILE A 288 38.15 -18.13 6.35
C ILE A 288 39.25 -18.06 5.30
N GLY A 289 39.39 -16.90 4.66
CA GLY A 289 40.28 -16.72 3.52
C GLY A 289 39.90 -15.52 2.65
N SER A 290 40.67 -15.32 1.59
CA SER A 290 40.44 -14.29 0.58
C SER A 290 40.06 -14.98 -0.73
N TYR A 291 38.99 -14.49 -1.36
CA TYR A 291 38.44 -15.02 -2.60
C TYR A 291 38.43 -13.93 -3.67
N LEU A 292 39.12 -14.16 -4.78
CA LEU A 292 39.05 -13.29 -5.94
C LEU A 292 37.81 -13.63 -6.76
N VAL A 293 36.97 -12.63 -7.02
CA VAL A 293 35.74 -12.78 -7.80
C VAL A 293 35.84 -11.99 -9.11
N GLY A 294 35.49 -12.63 -10.22
CA GLY A 294 35.55 -12.01 -11.54
C GLY A 294 35.22 -12.97 -12.67
N ARG A 295 35.33 -12.50 -13.91
CA ARG A 295 35.11 -13.34 -15.10
C ARG A 295 36.37 -14.05 -15.60
N GLY A 296 37.52 -13.75 -15.03
CA GLY A 296 38.79 -14.35 -15.41
C GLY A 296 38.91 -15.75 -14.82
N GLU A 297 39.44 -16.69 -15.60
CA GLU A 297 39.67 -18.08 -15.16
C GLU A 297 40.66 -18.20 -13.99
N SER A 298 41.42 -17.14 -13.70
CA SER A 298 42.31 -17.05 -12.54
C SER A 298 41.62 -16.66 -11.24
N CYS A 299 40.30 -16.42 -11.25
CA CYS A 299 39.52 -16.09 -10.06
C CYS A 299 39.07 -17.35 -9.32
N ASP A 300 39.02 -17.26 -7.99
CA ASP A 300 38.49 -18.34 -7.14
C ASP A 300 37.00 -18.57 -7.40
N ILE A 301 36.25 -17.48 -7.60
CA ILE A 301 34.85 -17.50 -8.01
C ILE A 301 34.75 -16.89 -9.41
N CYS A 302 34.73 -17.77 -10.41
CA CYS A 302 34.71 -17.39 -11.82
C CYS A 302 33.28 -17.37 -12.36
N VAL A 303 32.76 -16.19 -12.71
CA VAL A 303 31.41 -16.03 -13.26
C VAL A 303 31.46 -15.56 -14.72
N LYS A 304 30.70 -16.23 -15.59
CA LYS A 304 30.57 -15.84 -17.00
C LYS A 304 29.63 -14.66 -17.13
N ASP A 305 30.18 -13.46 -17.02
CA ASP A 305 29.47 -12.20 -17.20
C ASP A 305 30.35 -11.22 -17.99
N SER A 306 29.83 -10.66 -19.08
CA SER A 306 30.56 -9.74 -19.95
C SER A 306 30.76 -8.36 -19.31
N ALA A 307 29.87 -7.97 -18.39
CA ALA A 307 29.93 -6.74 -17.61
C ALA A 307 30.76 -6.89 -16.33
N LEU A 308 31.24 -8.09 -16.00
CA LEU A 308 32.12 -8.32 -14.86
C LEU A 308 33.59 -8.14 -15.27
N GLY A 309 34.38 -7.44 -14.45
CA GLY A 309 35.84 -7.36 -14.61
C GLY A 309 36.51 -8.73 -14.56
N ARG A 310 37.69 -8.87 -15.19
CA ARG A 310 38.46 -10.12 -15.15
C ARG A 310 38.86 -10.49 -13.72
N ALA A 311 39.25 -9.50 -12.93
CA ALA A 311 39.35 -9.51 -11.49
C ALA A 311 38.51 -8.29 -11.05
N HIS A 312 37.37 -8.50 -10.40
CA HIS A 312 36.40 -7.44 -10.15
C HIS A 312 36.46 -6.97 -8.71
N PHE A 313 36.26 -7.88 -7.76
CA PHE A 313 36.31 -7.59 -6.34
C PHE A 313 36.92 -8.78 -5.59
N THR A 314 37.39 -8.51 -4.38
CA THR A 314 37.86 -9.53 -3.44
C THR A 314 36.84 -9.66 -2.32
N LEU A 315 36.55 -10.90 -1.92
CA LEU A 315 35.75 -11.21 -0.76
C LEU A 315 36.68 -11.76 0.33
N LEU A 316 36.77 -11.07 1.46
CA LEU A 316 37.59 -11.44 2.61
C LEU A 316 36.69 -11.97 3.73
N VAL A 317 36.89 -13.23 4.10
CA VAL A 317 36.22 -13.86 5.25
C VAL A 317 37.24 -14.00 6.36
N ASP A 318 36.97 -13.35 7.49
CA ASP A 318 37.77 -13.46 8.70
C ASP A 318 36.89 -13.80 9.93
N GLN A 319 37.47 -13.76 11.13
CA GLN A 319 36.72 -14.05 12.36
C GLN A 319 35.74 -12.93 12.74
N ASP A 320 35.93 -11.73 12.18
CA ASP A 320 35.16 -10.54 12.48
C ASP A 320 33.98 -10.33 11.54
N GLY A 321 34.03 -10.89 10.32
CA GLY A 321 32.91 -10.93 9.38
C GLY A 321 33.32 -11.25 7.94
N VAL A 322 32.46 -10.84 7.00
CA VAL A 322 32.70 -10.94 5.55
C VAL A 322 32.80 -9.54 4.99
N TRP A 323 33.86 -9.26 4.24
CA TRP A 323 34.11 -7.96 3.60
C TRP A 323 34.22 -8.14 2.10
N VAL A 324 33.78 -7.13 1.36
CA VAL A 324 33.95 -7.03 -0.09
C VAL A 324 34.77 -5.78 -0.41
N GLU A 325 35.72 -5.92 -1.34
CA GLU A 325 36.60 -4.84 -1.78
C GLU A 325 36.65 -4.79 -3.30
N ASP A 326 36.21 -3.66 -3.90
CA ASP A 326 36.28 -3.42 -5.35
C ASP A 326 37.73 -3.21 -5.79
N LEU A 327 38.16 -3.97 -6.81
CA LEU A 327 39.51 -3.87 -7.38
C LEU A 327 39.56 -2.84 -8.51
N GLN A 328 39.00 -1.64 -8.25
CA GLN A 328 38.85 -0.56 -9.23
C GLN A 328 38.18 -1.04 -10.53
N SER A 329 37.08 -1.76 -10.38
CA SER A 329 36.39 -2.32 -11.52
C SER A 329 35.78 -1.23 -12.41
N THR A 330 35.63 -1.55 -13.70
CA THR A 330 35.07 -0.60 -14.67
C THR A 330 33.61 -0.25 -14.37
N ASN A 331 32.82 -1.21 -13.93
CA ASN A 331 31.37 -1.04 -13.69
C ASN A 331 31.02 -0.77 -12.21
N GLY A 332 32.02 -0.87 -11.32
CA GLY A 332 31.84 -0.70 -9.89
C GLY A 332 31.17 -1.89 -9.21
N LEU A 333 31.35 -1.94 -7.89
CA LEU A 333 30.65 -2.85 -6.99
C LEU A 333 29.50 -2.09 -6.30
N TRP A 334 28.30 -2.65 -6.34
CA TRP A 334 27.10 -2.02 -5.79
C TRP A 334 26.55 -2.86 -4.63
N PHE A 335 26.43 -2.26 -3.44
CA PHE A 335 25.89 -2.91 -2.26
C PHE A 335 24.37 -2.72 -2.19
N CYS A 336 23.63 -3.82 -2.07
CA CYS A 336 22.16 -3.84 -2.00
C CYS A 336 21.43 -3.01 -3.07
N GLY A 337 22.07 -2.80 -4.24
CA GLY A 337 21.48 -2.20 -5.44
C GLY A 337 21.59 -0.68 -5.58
N ASP A 338 21.73 0.06 -4.48
CA ASP A 338 21.56 1.53 -4.49
C ASP A 338 22.85 2.31 -4.21
N GLU A 339 23.91 1.66 -3.70
CA GLU A 339 25.14 2.33 -3.29
C GLU A 339 26.38 1.68 -3.91
N ARG A 340 27.23 2.48 -4.58
CA ARG A 340 28.53 2.01 -5.08
C ARG A 340 29.55 2.07 -3.94
N VAL A 341 30.24 0.97 -3.69
CA VAL A 341 31.18 0.83 -2.56
C VAL A 341 32.57 0.42 -3.04
N ASP A 342 33.59 0.92 -2.33
CA ASP A 342 34.99 0.49 -2.53
C ASP A 342 35.35 -0.64 -1.56
N VAL A 343 34.98 -0.52 -0.28
CA VAL A 343 35.11 -1.56 0.74
C VAL A 343 33.86 -1.56 1.60
N GLU A 344 33.26 -2.72 1.83
CA GLU A 344 32.03 -2.83 2.61
C GLU A 344 31.93 -4.16 3.37
N GLN A 345 31.33 -4.15 4.57
CA GLN A 345 31.07 -5.35 5.36
C GLN A 345 29.69 -5.93 5.01
N MET A 346 29.64 -7.20 4.63
CA MET A 346 28.41 -7.94 4.36
C MET A 346 27.91 -8.66 5.62
N CYS A 347 26.62 -8.55 5.89
CA CYS A 347 25.90 -9.40 6.85
C CYS A 347 25.11 -10.49 6.11
N LEU A 348 24.71 -11.54 6.84
CA LEU A 348 23.80 -12.56 6.29
C LEU A 348 22.50 -11.93 5.77
N GLY A 349 22.14 -12.26 4.53
CA GLY A 349 21.00 -11.70 3.80
C GLY A 349 21.37 -10.53 2.88
N ASP A 350 22.57 -9.95 3.03
CA ASP A 350 23.04 -8.88 2.16
C ASP A 350 23.53 -9.43 0.82
N TRP A 351 23.48 -8.59 -0.21
CA TRP A 351 23.96 -8.94 -1.53
C TRP A 351 24.70 -7.77 -2.18
N VAL A 352 25.62 -8.11 -3.07
CA VAL A 352 26.31 -7.15 -3.93
C VAL A 352 26.03 -7.45 -5.39
N LEU A 353 26.03 -6.41 -6.22
CA LEU A 353 25.90 -6.48 -7.66
C LEU A 353 27.21 -6.01 -8.29
N ALA A 354 27.74 -6.86 -9.16
CA ALA A 354 28.90 -6.58 -9.96
C ALA A 354 28.61 -7.00 -11.41
N GLY A 355 28.68 -6.06 -12.35
CA GLY A 355 28.20 -6.31 -13.73
C GLY A 355 26.69 -6.53 -13.77
N SER A 356 26.24 -7.65 -14.33
CA SER A 356 24.84 -8.10 -14.28
C SER A 356 24.64 -9.31 -13.35
N THR A 357 25.61 -9.59 -12.49
CA THR A 357 25.60 -10.73 -11.56
C THR A 357 25.40 -10.25 -10.12
N GLN A 358 24.46 -10.88 -9.42
CA GLN A 358 24.18 -10.66 -8.01
C GLN A 358 24.81 -11.76 -7.14
N PHE A 359 25.44 -11.38 -6.04
CA PHE A 359 26.10 -12.27 -5.09
C PHE A 359 25.46 -12.09 -3.72
N LEU A 360 24.74 -13.11 -3.24
CA LEU A 360 24.00 -13.11 -1.98
C LEU A 360 24.76 -13.89 -0.92
N LEU A 361 25.01 -13.27 0.23
CA LEU A 361 25.59 -13.93 1.40
C LEU A 361 24.47 -14.52 2.25
N HIS A 362 24.51 -15.82 2.51
CA HIS A 362 23.51 -16.46 3.36
C HIS A 362 24.10 -17.63 4.14
N ASP A 363 23.35 -18.10 5.13
CA ASP A 363 23.68 -19.29 5.90
C ASP A 363 22.95 -20.52 5.33
N ARG A 364 23.21 -21.69 5.93
CA ARG A 364 22.58 -22.94 5.51
C ARG A 364 21.04 -22.94 5.62
N THR A 365 20.46 -22.11 6.49
CA THR A 365 19.00 -22.13 6.75
C THR A 365 18.19 -21.30 5.77
N ASN A 366 18.81 -20.34 5.08
CA ASN A 366 18.16 -19.42 4.14
C ASN A 366 18.25 -19.82 2.65
N SER A 367 18.48 -21.09 2.31
CA SER A 367 18.57 -21.57 0.92
C SER A 367 17.22 -21.61 0.15
N HIS A 368 16.19 -20.91 0.62
CA HIS A 368 14.85 -20.86 0.04
C HIS A 368 14.43 -19.41 -0.20
N VAL A 369 15.03 -18.75 -1.19
CA VAL A 369 14.52 -17.48 -1.75
C VAL A 369 14.38 -17.61 -3.25
#